data_AF-A0A8S2TQ09-F1
#
_entry.id   AF-A0A8S2TQ09-F1
#
_cell.length_a   1.000
_cell.length_b   1.000
_cell.length_c   1.000
_cell.angle_alpha   90.00
_cell.angle_beta   90.00
_cell.angle_gamma   90.00
#
_symmetry.space_group_name_H-M   'P 1'
#
loop_
_entity.id
_entity.type
_entity.pdbx_description
1 polymer ?
#
loop_
_entity_poly.entity_id
_entity_poly.type
_entity_poly.pdbx_seq_one_letter_code
_entity_poly.pdbx_strand_id
1 'polypeptide(L)' 'MLGMAIGDAMGAHVEFRPRSFLEQDPVTDLMGGGTWGLKPGQWTDDTSMALCLAISLIVKQG' A
#
# COMPACT_ATOMS: atom_id res chain seq x y z
N MET A 1 -6.35 -9.43 -4.97
CA MET A 1 -4.94 -9.01 -5.00
C MET A 1 -4.78 -7.57 -5.46
N LEU A 2 -5.23 -7.17 -6.67
CA LEU A 2 -5.02 -5.79 -7.15
C LEU A 2 -5.62 -4.71 -6.24
N GLY A 3 -6.88 -4.85 -5.79
CA GLY A 3 -7.48 -3.88 -4.87
C GLY A 3 -6.75 -3.76 -3.52
N MET A 4 -6.17 -4.85 -3.02
CA MET A 4 -5.33 -4.84 -1.82
C MET A 4 -4.06 -4.03 -2.06
N ALA A 5 -3.36 -4.29 -3.17
CA ALA A 5 -2.14 -3.55 -3.51
C ALA A 5 -2.38 -2.07 -3.80
N ILE A 6 -3.52 -1.73 -4.41
CA ILE A 6 -3.93 -0.34 -4.62
C ILE A 6 -4.22 0.35 -3.28
N GLY A 7 -4.95 -0.33 -2.38
CA GLY A 7 -5.26 0.20 -1.04
C GLY A 7 -4.01 0.43 -0.20
N ASP A 8 -3.08 -0.52 -0.21
CA ASP A 8 -1.76 -0.42 0.41
C ASP A 8 -1.00 0.82 -0.13
N ALA A 9 -0.78 0.91 -1.44
CA ALA A 9 -0.06 2.02 -2.05
C ALA A 9 -0.71 3.41 -1.80
N MET A 10 -2.05 3.49 -1.76
CA MET A 10 -2.76 4.73 -1.42
C MET A 10 -2.64 5.07 0.06
N GLY A 11 -2.76 4.08 0.94
CA GLY A 11 -2.69 4.25 2.40
C GLY A 11 -1.30 4.62 2.89
N ALA A 12 -0.25 4.06 2.27
CA ALA A 12 1.15 4.30 2.63
C ALA A 12 1.55 5.78 2.57
N HIS A 13 0.91 6.57 1.69
CA HIS A 13 1.14 8.02 1.60
C HIS A 13 0.90 8.74 2.94
N VAL A 14 -0.09 8.29 3.71
CA VAL A 14 -0.58 8.95 4.93
C VAL A 14 -0.35 8.13 6.19
N GLU A 15 0.44 7.06 6.10
CA GLU A 15 0.79 6.23 7.24
C GLU A 15 1.42 7.07 8.36
N PHE A 16 0.94 6.86 9.60
CA PHE A 16 1.32 7.61 10.80
C PHE A 16 0.99 9.11 10.80
N ARG A 17 0.19 9.60 9.85
CA ARG A 17 -0.32 10.99 9.87
C ARG A 17 -1.61 11.10 10.70
N PRO A 18 -1.83 12.21 11.40
CA PRO A 18 -3.09 12.46 12.07
C PRO A 18 -4.21 12.67 11.05
N ARG A 19 -5.47 12.38 11.44
CA ARG A 19 -6.65 12.58 10.59
C ARG A 19 -6.74 14.01 10.01
N SER A 20 -6.34 15.02 10.79
CA SER A 20 -6.33 16.43 10.37
C SER A 20 -5.39 16.74 9.20
N PHE A 21 -4.40 15.88 8.93
CA PHE A 21 -3.55 16.01 7.73
C PHE A 21 -4.40 15.84 6.46
N LEU A 22 -5.35 14.90 6.45
CA LEU A 22 -6.21 14.60 5.30
C LEU A 22 -7.21 15.72 4.97
N GLU A 23 -7.44 16.65 5.90
CA GLU A 23 -8.27 17.84 5.63
C GLU A 23 -7.54 18.82 4.70
N GLN A 24 -6.20 18.82 4.74
CA GLN A 24 -5.36 19.70 3.92
C GLN A 24 -4.84 18.98 2.68
N ASP A 25 -4.52 17.70 2.80
CA ASP A 25 -3.94 16.87 1.75
C ASP A 25 -4.67 15.52 1.64
N PRO A 26 -5.87 15.50 1.04
CA PRO A 26 -6.66 14.29 0.89
C PRO A 26 -6.03 13.33 -0.13
N VAL A 27 -6.05 12.03 0.18
CA VAL A 27 -5.60 10.99 -0.76
C VAL A 27 -6.62 10.84 -1.89
N THR A 28 -6.29 11.33 -3.08
CA THR A 28 -7.16 11.24 -4.26
C THR A 28 -6.57 10.41 -5.41
N ASP A 29 -5.29 10.04 -5.33
CA ASP A 29 -4.59 9.25 -6.34
C ASP A 29 -3.39 8.51 -5.70
N LEU A 30 -2.60 7.80 -6.50
CA LEU A 30 -1.34 7.15 -6.11
C LEU A 30 -0.23 8.17 -5.92
N MET A 31 -0.27 8.93 -4.83
CA MET A 31 0.60 10.11 -4.63
C MET A 31 2.07 9.77 -4.31
N GLY A 32 2.38 8.57 -3.84
CA GLY A 32 3.73 8.19 -3.39
C GLY A 32 4.12 8.88 -2.08
N GLY A 33 5.38 9.28 -1.91
CA GLY A 33 5.85 10.02 -0.73
C GLY A 33 5.65 9.28 0.59
N GLY A 34 5.04 9.97 1.56
CA GLY A 34 4.75 9.42 2.89
C GLY A 34 5.99 9.20 3.77
N THR A 35 5.81 8.43 4.84
CA THR A 35 6.84 8.12 5.85
C THR A 35 8.10 7.51 5.23
N TRP A 36 7.94 6.74 4.15
CA TRP A 36 9.00 5.96 3.52
C TRP A 36 9.54 6.57 2.22
N GLY A 37 9.03 7.72 1.78
CA GLY A 37 9.48 8.39 0.56
C GLY A 37 9.26 7.56 -0.72
N LEU A 38 8.13 6.85 -0.79
CA LEU A 38 7.80 5.94 -1.89
C LEU A 38 7.58 6.68 -3.22
N LYS A 39 7.74 5.99 -4.33
CA LYS A 39 7.27 6.46 -5.64
C LYS A 39 5.76 6.20 -5.77
N PRO A 40 5.03 7.00 -6.58
CA PRO A 40 3.67 6.70 -6.99
C PRO A 40 3.45 5.23 -7.36
N GLY A 41 2.50 4.57 -6.69
CA GLY A 41 2.13 3.17 -6.94
C GLY A 41 3.01 2.12 -6.27
N GLN A 42 4.06 2.50 -5.53
CA GLN A 42 4.76 1.55 -4.67
C GLN A 42 3.91 1.22 -3.44
N TRP A 43 3.82 -0.08 -3.15
CA TRP A 43 3.14 -0.68 -2.01
C TRP A 43 4.18 -1.15 -0.96
N THR A 44 3.72 -1.51 0.24
CA THR A 44 4.58 -1.83 1.40
C THR A 44 4.67 -3.34 1.67
N ASP A 45 4.92 -3.70 2.93
CA ASP A 45 5.01 -5.07 3.39
C ASP A 45 3.67 -5.81 3.30
N ASP A 46 2.52 -5.13 3.37
CA ASP A 46 1.19 -5.75 3.20
C ASP A 46 1.10 -6.53 1.89
N THR A 47 1.38 -5.85 0.76
CA THR A 47 1.38 -6.51 -0.56
C THR A 47 2.53 -7.49 -0.72
N SER A 48 3.70 -7.20 -0.14
CA SER A 48 4.85 -8.12 -0.16
C SER A 48 4.49 -9.48 0.45
N MET A 49 3.91 -9.48 1.65
CA MET A 49 3.54 -10.70 2.36
C MET A 49 2.38 -11.41 1.68
N ALA A 50 1.39 -10.67 1.18
CA ALA A 50 0.27 -11.25 0.43
C ALA A 50 0.76 -11.98 -0.84
N LEU A 51 1.74 -11.42 -1.55
CA LEU A 51 2.37 -12.07 -2.70
C LEU A 51 3.15 -13.32 -2.28
N CYS A 52 3.95 -13.25 -1.21
CA CYS A 52 4.66 -14.42 -0.68
C CYS A 52 3.70 -15.57 -0.35
N LEU A 53 2.58 -15.26 0.31
CA LEU A 53 1.54 -16.24 0.63
C LEU A 53 0.90 -16.82 -0.65
N ALA A 54 0.50 -15.96 -1.58
CA ALA A 54 -0.09 -16.39 -2.84
C ALA A 54 0.85 -17.32 -3.65
N ILE A 55 2.14 -16.96 -3.72
CA ILE A 55 3.15 -17.79 -4.39
C ILE A 55 3.28 -19.14 -3.69
N SER A 56 3.33 -19.18 -2.36
CA SER A 56 3.41 -20.43 -1.60
C SER A 56 2.25 -21.37 -1.93
N LEU A 57 1.01 -20.86 -1.90
CA LEU A 57 -0.19 -21.64 -2.20
C LEU A 57 -0.20 -22.17 -3.64
N ILE A 58 0.24 -21.35 -4.61
CA ILE A 58 0.34 -21.77 -6.02
C ILE A 58 1.38 -22.89 -6.17
N VAL A 59 2.57 -22.73 -5.58
CA VAL A 59 3.66 -23.71 -5.67
C VAL A 59 3.31 -25.02 -4.96
N LYS A 60 2.57 -24.96 -3.85
CA LYS A 60 2.19 -26.13 -3.07
C LYS A 60 0.85 -26.76 -3.48
N GLN A 61 0.13 -26.15 -4.42
CA GLN A 61 -1.18 -26.60 -4.91
C GLN A 61 -2.28 -26.68 -3.83
N GLY A 62 -2.21 -25.79 -2.84
CA GLY A 62 -3.10 -25.81 -1.67
C GLY A 62 -2.47 -26.57 -0.51
#